data_AF-A0A970M6I8-F1
#
_entry.id   AF-A0A970M6I8-F1
#
_cell.length_a   1.000
_cell.length_b   1.000
_cell.length_c   1.000
_cell.angle_alpha   90.00
_cell.angle_beta   90.00
_cell.angle_gamma   90.00
#
_symmetry.space_group_name_H-M   'P 1'
#
loop_
_entity.id
_entity.type
_entity.pdbx_description
1 polymer ?
#
loop_
_entity_poly.entity_id
_entity_poly.type
_entity_poly.pdbx_seq_one_letter_code
_entity_poly.pdbx_strand_id
1 'polypeptide(L)'
;MRKIIGASAARAQEKFPVKLYWLEANTNHIHYGIAPTDDSSEAATRFVRFRQLFNRLVAEEINRLFGKTGAVFGRPANDIHCLDDESVLSCFYYALTNPVKDGLCDSVAEWEGFSSYVFQTTDALAEFEYIDRTTWHLEGRRRPLQAYAKTALLLFTPLPGMEKLSDKSRRAHIAAEVAVREARFFAERRKSGRKAKNAAGRAKIKPMGMPKNRASWTPCPLCHAATIAAYEAYRVAYRAFLKAYRAASREYLSGKLLKVFPPSSLRPPIIRVFSTATAA
;
A
#
# COMPACT_ATOMS: atom_id res chain seq x y z
N MET A 1 -10.05 7.81 9.75
CA MET A 1 -8.92 7.21 9.00
C MET A 1 -9.36 6.55 7.69
N ARG A 2 -10.45 5.76 7.66
CA ARG A 2 -11.00 5.13 6.44
C ARG A 2 -11.15 6.10 5.25
N LYS A 3 -11.84 7.23 5.42
CA LYS A 3 -12.01 8.25 4.36
C LYS A 3 -10.66 8.79 3.83
N ILE A 4 -9.72 9.09 4.73
CA ILE A 4 -8.38 9.60 4.36
C ILE A 4 -7.65 8.61 3.46
N ILE A 5 -7.61 7.33 3.85
CA ILE A 5 -6.89 6.30 3.11
C ILE A 5 -7.55 6.05 1.75
N GLY A 6 -8.87 5.88 1.75
CA GLY A 6 -9.64 5.65 0.52
C GLY A 6 -9.50 6.78 -0.48
N ALA A 7 -9.73 8.02 -0.06
CA ALA A 7 -9.59 9.17 -0.95
C ALA A 7 -8.15 9.39 -1.43
N SER A 8 -7.16 9.14 -0.58
CA SER A 8 -5.75 9.25 -0.97
C SER A 8 -5.39 8.23 -2.04
N ALA A 9 -5.86 6.99 -1.90
CA ALA A 9 -5.64 5.93 -2.89
C ALA A 9 -6.39 6.24 -4.19
N ALA A 10 -7.65 6.67 -4.10
CA ALA A 10 -8.49 6.97 -5.27
C ALA A 10 -7.86 8.09 -6.12
N ARG A 11 -7.45 9.19 -5.48
CA ARG A 11 -6.77 10.31 -6.16
C ARG A 11 -5.42 9.92 -6.73
N ALA A 12 -4.70 9.03 -6.04
CA ALA A 12 -3.44 8.52 -6.56
C ALA A 12 -3.66 7.64 -7.80
N GLN A 13 -4.69 6.78 -7.79
CA GLN A 13 -5.03 5.88 -8.90
C GLN A 13 -5.54 6.66 -10.11
N GLU A 14 -6.39 7.66 -9.89
CA GLU A 14 -6.89 8.55 -10.94
C GLU A 14 -5.75 9.24 -11.68
N LYS A 15 -4.76 9.78 -10.93
CA LYS A 15 -3.63 10.48 -11.53
C LYS A 15 -2.57 9.54 -12.12
N PHE A 16 -2.38 8.38 -11.52
CA PHE A 16 -1.37 7.41 -11.90
C PHE A 16 -1.99 6.01 -11.91
N PRO A 17 -2.60 5.61 -13.04
CA PRO A 17 -3.27 4.31 -13.15
C PRO A 17 -2.33 3.15 -12.83
N VAL A 18 -2.82 2.25 -11.98
CA VAL A 18 -2.17 1.01 -11.55
C VAL A 18 -3.23 -0.08 -11.40
N LYS A 19 -2.81 -1.35 -11.51
CA LYS A 19 -3.62 -2.47 -11.02
C LYS A 19 -3.54 -2.45 -9.50
N LEU A 20 -4.66 -2.23 -8.82
CA LEU A 20 -4.76 -2.24 -7.37
C LEU A 20 -5.60 -3.45 -6.95
N TYR A 21 -4.96 -4.46 -6.38
CA TYR A 21 -5.62 -5.70 -6.01
C TYR A 21 -6.24 -5.65 -4.61
N TRP A 22 -5.54 -5.06 -3.65
CA TRP A 22 -6.06 -4.84 -2.28
C TRP A 22 -5.39 -3.65 -1.60
N LEU A 23 -6.06 -3.13 -0.57
CA LEU A 23 -5.54 -2.08 0.31
C LEU A 23 -6.12 -2.27 1.70
N GLU A 24 -5.26 -2.53 2.66
CA GLU A 24 -5.62 -2.87 4.04
C GLU A 24 -4.80 -2.02 5.00
N ALA A 25 -5.50 -1.27 5.86
CA ALA A 25 -4.86 -0.46 6.88
C ALA A 25 -5.08 -1.07 8.24
N ASN A 26 -3.98 -1.49 8.87
CA ASN A 26 -3.94 -1.80 10.30
C ASN A 26 -3.66 -0.50 11.09
N THR A 27 -3.61 -0.59 12.41
CA THR A 27 -3.35 0.50 13.35
C THR A 27 -2.00 1.19 13.14
N ASN A 28 -0.98 0.48 12.66
CA ASN A 28 0.40 0.99 12.58
C ASN A 28 1.11 0.73 11.24
N HIS A 29 0.46 0.07 10.27
CA HIS A 29 1.01 -0.18 8.95
C HIS A 29 -0.11 -0.38 7.92
N ILE A 30 0.26 -0.29 6.65
CA ILE A 30 -0.63 -0.50 5.51
C ILE A 30 -0.04 -1.63 4.66
N HIS A 31 -0.89 -2.55 4.23
CA HIS A 31 -0.62 -3.53 3.19
C HIS A 31 -1.40 -3.16 1.94
N TYR A 32 -0.76 -3.21 0.78
CA TYR A 32 -1.46 -3.08 -0.50
C TYR A 32 -0.76 -3.91 -1.56
N GLY A 33 -1.56 -4.54 -2.42
CA GLY A 33 -1.10 -5.27 -3.58
C GLY A 33 -1.32 -4.43 -4.82
N ILE A 34 -0.24 -4.02 -5.47
CA ILE A 34 -0.28 -3.20 -6.66
C ILE A 34 0.64 -3.76 -7.74
N ALA A 35 0.29 -3.54 -9.00
CA ALA A 35 1.13 -3.82 -10.14
C ALA A 35 1.03 -2.71 -11.20
N PRO A 36 2.07 -2.54 -12.04
CA PRO A 36 1.96 -1.77 -13.27
C PRO A 36 0.79 -2.25 -14.15
N THR A 37 0.24 -1.38 -14.98
CA THR A 37 -0.83 -1.73 -15.93
C THR A 37 -0.34 -2.71 -17.01
N ASP A 38 0.93 -2.55 -17.39
CA ASP A 38 1.64 -3.28 -18.45
C ASP A 38 3.16 -3.23 -18.18
N ASP A 39 3.95 -3.84 -19.06
CA ASP A 39 5.41 -3.97 -18.91
C ASP A 39 6.20 -2.75 -19.41
N SER A 40 5.53 -1.67 -19.82
CA SER A 40 6.22 -0.46 -20.27
C SER A 40 6.95 0.27 -19.13
N SER A 41 8.02 0.99 -19.48
CA SER A 41 8.71 1.86 -18.53
C SER A 41 7.82 3.01 -18.02
N GLU A 42 6.81 3.40 -18.79
CA GLU A 42 5.84 4.40 -18.39
C GLU A 42 4.92 3.85 -17.28
N ALA A 43 4.38 2.64 -17.44
CA ALA A 43 3.57 1.98 -16.41
C ALA A 43 4.36 1.78 -15.11
N ALA A 44 5.63 1.38 -15.21
CA ALA A 44 6.53 1.32 -14.05
C ALA A 44 6.73 2.69 -13.37
N THR A 45 6.81 3.77 -14.16
CA THR A 45 6.89 5.13 -13.62
C THR A 45 5.60 5.53 -12.91
N ARG A 46 4.43 5.26 -13.50
CA ARG A 46 3.12 5.52 -12.90
C ARG A 46 2.96 4.75 -11.58
N PHE A 47 3.39 3.49 -11.52
CA PHE A 47 3.42 2.70 -10.28
C PHE A 47 4.17 3.40 -9.14
N VAL A 48 5.37 3.92 -9.40
CA VAL A 48 6.16 4.63 -8.40
C VAL A 48 5.49 5.95 -8.01
N ARG A 49 4.93 6.68 -8.98
CA ARG A 49 4.24 7.95 -8.74
C ARG A 49 2.93 7.79 -7.97
N PHE A 50 2.17 6.73 -8.23
CA PHE A 50 1.00 6.34 -7.44
C PHE A 50 1.37 6.26 -5.97
N ARG A 51 2.38 5.45 -5.63
CA ARG A 51 2.80 5.24 -4.24
C ARG A 51 3.32 6.51 -3.58
N GLN A 52 4.10 7.31 -4.30
CA GLN A 52 4.58 8.61 -3.81
C GLN A 52 3.41 9.53 -3.46
N LEU A 53 2.45 9.67 -4.37
CA LEU A 53 1.29 10.52 -4.16
C LEU A 53 0.39 9.99 -3.04
N PHE A 54 0.07 8.69 -3.04
CA PHE A 54 -0.72 8.02 -2.01
C PHE A 54 -0.15 8.27 -0.61
N ASN A 55 1.13 7.95 -0.40
CA ASN A 55 1.78 8.12 0.90
C ASN A 55 1.86 9.60 1.30
N ARG A 56 2.14 10.51 0.36
CA ARG A 56 2.13 11.96 0.66
C ARG A 56 0.75 12.41 1.14
N LEU A 57 -0.32 12.07 0.42
CA LEU A 57 -1.68 12.47 0.78
C LEU A 57 -2.11 11.90 2.14
N VAL A 58 -1.81 10.63 2.40
CA VAL A 58 -2.07 10.00 3.71
C VAL A 58 -1.31 10.73 4.82
N ALA A 59 -0.02 10.99 4.61
CA ALA A 59 0.80 11.67 5.61
C ALA A 59 0.28 13.07 5.92
N GLU A 60 -0.05 13.86 4.90
CA GLU A 60 -0.57 15.21 5.06
C GLU A 60 -1.93 15.23 5.79
N GLU A 61 -2.86 14.35 5.44
CA GLU A 61 -4.18 14.33 6.07
C GLU A 61 -4.15 13.73 7.48
N ILE A 62 -3.28 12.75 7.78
CA ILE A 62 -3.06 12.26 9.15
C ILE A 62 -2.46 13.37 10.01
N ASN A 63 -1.44 14.06 9.51
CA ASN A 63 -0.84 15.19 10.21
C ASN A 63 -1.86 16.29 10.49
N ARG A 64 -2.72 16.63 9.50
CA ARG A 64 -3.82 17.57 9.71
C ARG A 64 -4.82 17.09 10.75
N LEU A 65 -5.25 15.83 10.68
CA LEU A 65 -6.23 15.25 11.61
C LEU A 65 -5.75 15.33 13.07
N PHE A 66 -4.45 15.17 13.31
CA PHE A 66 -3.88 15.18 14.65
C PHE A 66 -3.17 16.50 15.02
N GLY A 67 -3.23 17.53 14.17
CA GLY A 67 -2.56 18.82 14.40
C GLY A 67 -1.04 18.70 14.53
N LYS A 68 -0.42 17.83 13.72
CA LYS A 68 1.03 17.54 13.76
C LYS A 68 1.75 17.91 12.47
N THR A 69 3.07 17.93 12.55
CA THR A 69 4.00 18.06 11.43
C THR A 69 5.04 16.94 11.48
N GLY A 70 5.66 16.64 10.34
CA GLY A 70 6.75 15.66 10.25
C GLY A 70 6.34 14.35 9.57
N ALA A 71 7.21 13.34 9.71
CA ALA A 71 7.06 12.06 9.03
C ALA A 71 5.99 11.18 9.69
N VAL A 72 5.00 10.73 8.91
CA VAL A 72 4.03 9.71 9.31
C VAL A 72 4.59 8.30 9.06
N PHE A 73 5.29 8.11 7.95
CA PHE A 73 5.93 6.85 7.60
C PHE A 73 7.38 6.87 8.06
N GLY A 74 7.73 6.00 9.02
CA GLY A 74 9.06 5.97 9.63
C GLY A 74 10.16 5.34 8.76
N ARG A 75 9.80 4.68 7.66
CA ARG A 75 10.75 4.04 6.72
C ARG A 75 10.18 3.97 5.30
N PRO A 76 11.03 3.81 4.28
CA PRO A 76 10.57 3.41 2.95
C PRO A 76 9.72 2.13 3.04
N ALA A 77 8.67 2.05 2.24
CA ALA A 77 7.89 0.81 2.14
C ALA A 77 8.75 -0.34 1.60
N ASN A 78 8.47 -1.54 2.10
CA ASN A 78 9.06 -2.77 1.60
C ASN A 78 8.24 -3.24 0.40
N ASP A 79 8.83 -3.23 -0.80
CA ASP A 79 8.23 -3.84 -1.97
C ASP A 79 8.71 -5.28 -2.07
N ILE A 80 7.79 -6.23 -1.89
CA ILE A 80 8.09 -7.65 -1.90
C ILE A 80 7.31 -8.27 -3.06
N HIS A 81 8.04 -8.85 -4.01
CA HIS A 81 7.43 -9.44 -5.20
C HIS A 81 6.70 -10.73 -4.83
N CYS A 82 5.48 -10.90 -5.32
CA CYS A 82 4.79 -12.18 -5.38
C CYS A 82 5.08 -12.80 -6.76
N LEU A 83 5.65 -13.99 -6.79
CA LEU A 83 6.13 -14.61 -8.04
C LEU A 83 5.09 -15.50 -8.72
N ASP A 84 4.00 -15.81 -8.03
CA ASP A 84 2.94 -16.70 -8.48
C ASP A 84 1.59 -16.30 -7.86
N ASP A 85 0.50 -16.75 -8.48
CA ASP A 85 -0.88 -16.42 -8.06
C ASP A 85 -1.18 -16.90 -6.64
N GLU A 86 -0.65 -18.05 -6.23
CA GLU A 86 -0.81 -18.58 -4.88
C GLU A 86 -0.20 -17.64 -3.83
N SER A 87 0.99 -17.10 -4.11
CA SER A 87 1.65 -16.11 -3.27
C SER A 87 0.86 -14.80 -3.20
N VAL A 88 0.26 -14.38 -4.32
CA VAL A 88 -0.62 -13.21 -4.35
C VAL A 88 -1.85 -13.43 -3.46
N LEU A 89 -2.54 -14.57 -3.60
CA LEU A 89 -3.70 -14.92 -2.78
C LEU A 89 -3.33 -15.05 -1.29
N SER A 90 -2.18 -15.64 -0.99
CA SER A 90 -1.68 -15.76 0.38
C SER A 90 -1.46 -14.39 1.02
N CYS A 91 -0.79 -13.47 0.31
CA CYS A 91 -0.58 -12.10 0.76
C CYS A 91 -1.88 -11.31 0.90
N PHE A 92 -2.81 -11.49 -0.05
CA PHE A 92 -4.12 -10.87 -0.04
C PHE A 92 -4.92 -11.26 1.21
N TYR A 93 -5.10 -12.56 1.45
CA TYR A 93 -5.85 -13.03 2.61
C TYR A 93 -5.14 -12.74 3.92
N TYR A 94 -3.80 -12.77 3.94
CA TYR A 94 -3.02 -12.31 5.08
C TYR A 94 -3.34 -10.86 5.42
N ALA A 95 -3.30 -9.96 4.43
CA ALA A 95 -3.54 -8.54 4.61
C ALA A 95 -4.96 -8.26 5.09
N LEU A 96 -5.97 -8.87 4.45
CA LEU A 96 -7.39 -8.71 4.80
C LEU A 96 -7.68 -9.11 6.24
N THR A 97 -7.16 -10.26 6.65
CA THR A 97 -7.45 -10.86 7.96
C THR A 97 -6.52 -10.40 9.06
N ASN A 98 -5.57 -9.50 8.75
CA ASN A 98 -4.57 -9.00 9.68
C ASN A 98 -5.17 -8.34 10.94
N PRO A 99 -6.24 -7.51 10.86
CA PRO A 99 -6.88 -6.97 12.07
C PRO A 99 -7.46 -8.06 12.99
N VAL A 100 -8.01 -9.13 12.41
CA VAL A 100 -8.54 -10.27 13.18
C VAL A 100 -7.40 -11.06 13.80
N LYS A 101 -6.34 -11.37 13.03
CA LYS A 101 -5.13 -12.03 13.51
C LYS A 101 -4.52 -11.29 14.71
N ASP A 102 -4.45 -9.97 14.65
CA ASP A 102 -3.91 -9.12 15.71
C ASP A 102 -4.87 -8.93 16.90
N GLY A 103 -6.06 -9.54 16.85
CA GLY A 103 -7.07 -9.46 17.90
C GLY A 103 -7.68 -8.08 18.05
N LEU A 104 -7.74 -7.29 16.96
CA LEU A 104 -8.37 -5.97 16.96
C LEU A 104 -9.89 -6.04 16.77
N CYS A 105 -10.38 -7.11 16.16
CA CYS A 105 -11.79 -7.43 15.97
C CYS A 105 -11.96 -8.95 15.87
N ASP A 106 -13.19 -9.44 15.99
CA ASP A 106 -13.47 -10.87 15.79
C ASP A 106 -13.75 -11.20 14.32
N SER A 107 -14.28 -10.24 13.56
CA SER A 107 -14.42 -10.33 12.10
C SER A 107 -13.84 -9.11 11.37
N VAL A 108 -13.33 -9.31 10.16
CA VAL A 108 -12.88 -8.28 9.22
C VAL A 108 -14.02 -7.31 8.91
N ALA A 109 -15.27 -7.78 8.87
CA ALA A 109 -16.44 -6.94 8.66
C ALA A 109 -16.64 -5.88 9.76
N GLU A 110 -16.14 -6.13 10.97
CA GLU A 110 -16.20 -5.21 12.11
C GLU A 110 -15.03 -4.20 12.13
N TRP A 111 -14.09 -4.31 11.20
CA TRP A 111 -12.92 -3.45 11.17
C TRP A 111 -13.28 -2.03 10.73
N GLU A 112 -13.05 -1.06 11.61
CA GLU A 112 -13.36 0.35 11.37
C GLU A 112 -12.26 1.10 10.60
N GLY A 113 -11.08 0.49 10.46
CA GLY A 113 -10.02 0.98 9.61
C GLY A 113 -10.37 0.86 8.12
N PHE A 114 -9.45 1.27 7.25
CA PHE A 114 -9.65 1.01 5.83
C PHE A 114 -9.44 -0.48 5.56
N SER A 115 -10.42 -1.10 4.90
CA SER A 115 -10.29 -2.42 4.31
C SER A 115 -10.95 -2.45 2.94
N SER A 116 -10.32 -3.16 2.02
CA SER A 116 -10.92 -3.44 0.72
C SER A 116 -11.98 -4.54 0.79
N TYR A 117 -12.10 -5.28 1.91
CA TYR A 117 -13.02 -6.41 2.09
C TYR A 117 -14.43 -6.13 1.59
N VAL A 118 -15.06 -5.06 2.09
CA VAL A 118 -16.46 -4.72 1.74
C VAL A 118 -16.61 -4.50 0.23
N PHE A 119 -15.65 -3.84 -0.41
CA PHE A 119 -15.70 -3.56 -1.85
C PHE A 119 -15.38 -4.81 -2.70
N GLN A 120 -14.74 -5.82 -2.10
CA GLN A 120 -14.41 -7.08 -2.76
C GLN A 120 -15.42 -8.20 -2.52
N THR A 121 -16.32 -8.05 -1.54
CA THR A 121 -17.35 -9.05 -1.21
C THR A 121 -18.78 -8.57 -1.44
N THR A 122 -18.98 -7.30 -1.79
CA THR A 122 -20.30 -6.70 -2.05
C THR A 122 -20.32 -5.91 -3.36
N ASP A 123 -21.48 -5.36 -3.73
CA ASP A 123 -21.63 -4.40 -4.84
C ASP A 123 -21.33 -2.95 -4.44
N ALA A 124 -20.78 -2.72 -3.24
CA ALA A 124 -20.50 -1.36 -2.77
C ALA A 124 -19.43 -0.66 -3.63
N LEU A 125 -19.70 0.58 -4.01
CA LEU A 125 -18.72 1.45 -4.66
C LEU A 125 -17.74 1.99 -3.62
N ALA A 126 -16.45 2.01 -3.97
CA ALA A 126 -15.39 2.56 -3.12
C ALA A 126 -15.22 4.07 -3.39
N GLU A 127 -16.28 4.83 -3.10
CA GLU A 127 -16.31 6.28 -3.24
C GLU A 127 -15.89 6.99 -1.95
N PHE A 128 -15.04 8.00 -2.07
CA PHE A 128 -14.53 8.76 -0.94
C PHE A 128 -14.53 10.25 -1.21
N GLU A 129 -15.16 11.00 -0.30
CA GLU A 129 -15.08 12.45 -0.29
C GLU A 129 -13.70 12.92 0.20
N TYR A 130 -13.18 13.95 -0.44
CA TYR A 130 -12.01 14.71 -0.02
C TYR A 130 -12.20 16.19 -0.32
N ILE A 131 -11.37 17.02 0.29
CA ILE A 131 -11.32 18.44 -0.06
C ILE A 131 -10.13 18.72 -0.97
N ASP A 132 -10.38 19.36 -2.10
CA ASP A 132 -9.35 19.83 -3.02
C ASP A 132 -8.67 21.11 -2.52
N ARG A 133 -7.76 20.92 -1.55
CA ARG A 133 -6.97 22.01 -0.95
C ARG A 133 -6.05 22.71 -1.94
N THR A 134 -5.61 22.01 -2.98
CA THR A 134 -4.75 22.58 -4.01
C THR A 134 -5.53 23.67 -4.74
N THR A 135 -6.71 23.33 -5.25
CA THR A 135 -7.59 24.30 -5.92
C THR A 135 -7.99 25.44 -4.98
N TRP A 136 -8.35 25.12 -3.72
CA TRP A 136 -8.66 26.14 -2.71
C TRP A 136 -7.52 27.14 -2.48
N HIS A 137 -6.26 26.69 -2.47
CA HIS A 137 -5.09 27.57 -2.35
C HIS A 137 -4.86 28.39 -3.62
N LEU A 138 -4.95 27.77 -4.81
CA LEU A 138 -4.76 28.44 -6.09
C LEU A 138 -5.83 29.52 -6.35
N GLU A 139 -7.06 29.30 -5.90
CA GLU A 139 -8.16 30.28 -5.96
C GLU A 139 -8.07 31.37 -4.86
N GLY A 140 -6.96 31.44 -4.11
CA GLY A 140 -6.75 32.48 -3.10
C GLY A 140 -7.67 32.37 -1.89
N ARG A 141 -8.15 31.15 -1.57
CA ARG A 141 -8.98 30.86 -0.39
C ARG A 141 -10.29 31.66 -0.31
N ARG A 142 -10.82 32.10 -1.45
CA ARG A 142 -11.99 32.99 -1.57
C ARG A 142 -13.29 32.42 -1.01
N ARG A 143 -13.46 31.10 -1.08
CA ARG A 143 -14.65 30.39 -0.59
C ARG A 143 -14.29 29.48 0.59
N PRO A 144 -15.27 29.13 1.45
CA PRO A 144 -15.08 28.16 2.52
C PRO A 144 -14.53 26.83 1.98
N LEU A 145 -13.77 26.13 2.81
CA LEU A 145 -13.06 24.90 2.45
C LEU A 145 -13.99 23.80 1.93
N GLN A 146 -15.21 23.74 2.48
CA GLN A 146 -16.26 22.80 2.14
C GLN A 146 -16.77 22.97 0.70
N ALA A 147 -16.63 24.17 0.11
CA ALA A 147 -17.00 24.41 -1.28
C ALA A 147 -16.08 23.69 -2.30
N TYR A 148 -14.99 23.08 -1.82
CA TYR A 148 -14.03 22.31 -2.62
C TYR A 148 -14.10 20.82 -2.30
N ALA A 149 -15.19 20.35 -1.69
CA ALA A 149 -15.45 18.93 -1.53
C ALA A 149 -15.62 18.28 -2.91
N LYS A 150 -14.91 17.17 -3.12
CA LYS A 150 -14.93 16.35 -4.32
C LYS A 150 -15.02 14.90 -3.91
N THR A 151 -15.58 14.07 -4.78
CA THR A 151 -15.60 12.61 -4.62
C THR A 151 -14.56 12.00 -5.53
N ALA A 152 -13.86 10.98 -5.04
CA ALA A 152 -12.96 10.15 -5.83
C ALA A 152 -13.37 8.68 -5.72
N LEU A 153 -13.33 7.96 -6.85
CA LEU A 153 -13.65 6.54 -6.94
C LEU A 153 -12.36 5.72 -6.91
N LEU A 154 -12.29 4.73 -6.03
CA LEU A 154 -11.22 3.74 -5.98
C LEU A 154 -11.67 2.47 -6.70
N LEU A 155 -10.83 1.94 -7.58
CA LEU A 155 -11.11 0.71 -8.33
C LEU A 155 -10.17 -0.41 -7.88
N PHE A 156 -10.74 -1.59 -7.63
CA PHE A 156 -9.98 -2.81 -7.36
C PHE A 156 -9.95 -3.69 -8.61
N THR A 157 -8.76 -4.09 -9.02
CA THR A 157 -8.53 -5.06 -10.09
C THR A 157 -8.76 -6.47 -9.55
N PRO A 158 -9.46 -7.36 -10.28
CA PRO A 158 -9.54 -8.77 -9.90
C PRO A 158 -8.14 -9.37 -9.68
N LEU A 159 -8.03 -10.23 -8.66
CA LEU A 159 -6.76 -10.89 -8.33
C LEU A 159 -6.30 -11.81 -9.48
N PRO A 160 -4.97 -11.95 -9.67
CA PRO A 160 -4.40 -13.01 -10.49
C PRO A 160 -4.95 -14.39 -10.09
N GLY A 161 -5.34 -15.19 -11.08
CA GLY A 161 -5.98 -16.50 -10.90
C GLY A 161 -7.50 -16.45 -10.69
N MET A 162 -8.10 -15.26 -10.56
CA MET A 162 -9.55 -15.05 -10.41
C MET A 162 -10.20 -14.32 -11.59
N GLU A 163 -9.47 -14.04 -12.66
CA GLU A 163 -9.95 -13.23 -13.79
C GLU A 163 -11.12 -13.88 -14.53
N LYS A 164 -11.16 -15.22 -14.52
CA LYS A 164 -12.22 -16.00 -15.18
C LYS A 164 -13.46 -16.21 -14.31
N LEU A 165 -13.39 -15.84 -13.02
CA LEU A 165 -14.54 -15.97 -12.13
C LEU A 165 -15.51 -14.81 -12.38
N SER A 166 -16.81 -15.13 -12.40
CA SER A 166 -17.84 -14.08 -12.31
C SER A 166 -17.66 -13.27 -11.02
N ASP A 167 -18.09 -12.01 -11.02
CA ASP A 167 -18.03 -11.16 -9.83
C ASP A 167 -18.71 -11.80 -8.62
N LYS A 168 -19.87 -12.45 -8.83
CA LYS A 168 -20.58 -13.18 -7.79
C LYS A 168 -19.76 -14.34 -7.23
N SER A 169 -19.16 -15.15 -8.11
CA SER A 169 -18.30 -16.28 -7.71
C SER A 169 -17.06 -15.81 -6.95
N ARG A 170 -16.43 -14.72 -7.41
CA ARG A 170 -15.25 -14.13 -6.79
C ARG A 170 -15.56 -13.62 -5.38
N ARG A 171 -16.62 -12.84 -5.21
CA ARG A 171 -17.07 -12.34 -3.90
C ARG A 171 -17.36 -13.48 -2.92
N ALA A 172 -18.10 -14.49 -3.37
CA ALA A 172 -18.43 -15.66 -2.54
C ALA A 172 -17.19 -16.43 -2.12
N HIS A 173 -16.23 -16.63 -3.03
CA HIS A 173 -14.97 -17.29 -2.73
C HIS A 173 -14.15 -16.50 -1.70
N ILE A 174 -14.00 -15.19 -1.88
CA ILE A 174 -13.27 -14.33 -0.93
C ILE A 174 -13.93 -14.37 0.45
N ALA A 175 -15.26 -14.27 0.52
CA ALA A 175 -15.99 -14.32 1.79
C ALA A 175 -15.81 -15.66 2.52
N ALA A 176 -15.86 -16.78 1.80
CA ALA A 176 -15.66 -18.11 2.35
C ALA A 176 -14.23 -18.30 2.92
N GLU A 177 -13.21 -17.92 2.16
CA GLU A 177 -11.81 -18.02 2.57
C GLU A 177 -11.47 -17.13 3.79
N VAL A 178 -12.12 -15.96 3.89
CA VAL A 178 -12.03 -15.09 5.08
C VAL A 178 -12.68 -15.76 6.28
N ALA A 179 -13.89 -16.30 6.15
CA ALA A 179 -14.59 -16.97 7.26
C ALA A 179 -13.78 -18.15 7.83
N VAL A 180 -13.14 -18.95 6.98
CA VAL A 180 -12.25 -20.04 7.41
C VAL A 180 -11.08 -19.52 8.25
N ARG A 181 -10.44 -18.42 7.82
CA ARG A 181 -9.31 -17.81 8.54
C ARG A 181 -9.74 -17.17 9.85
N GLU A 182 -10.88 -16.49 9.88
CA GLU A 182 -11.45 -15.91 11.09
C GLU A 182 -11.71 -16.99 12.15
N ALA A 183 -12.34 -18.11 11.75
CA ALA A 183 -12.59 -19.25 12.63
C ALA A 183 -11.28 -19.82 13.22
N ARG A 184 -10.24 -19.96 12.39
CA ARG A 184 -8.90 -20.38 12.86
C ARG A 184 -8.33 -19.41 13.89
N PHE A 185 -8.31 -18.11 13.59
CA PHE A 185 -7.75 -17.12 14.53
C PHE A 185 -8.56 -17.02 15.82
N PHE A 186 -9.88 -17.16 15.75
CA PHE A 186 -10.73 -17.24 16.92
C PHE A 186 -10.37 -18.45 17.81
N ALA A 187 -10.20 -19.64 17.23
CA ALA A 187 -9.78 -20.83 17.96
C ALA A 187 -8.40 -20.65 18.62
N GLU A 188 -7.42 -20.07 17.91
CA GLU A 188 -6.09 -19.76 18.44
C GLU A 188 -6.14 -18.76 19.61
N ARG A 189 -6.95 -17.70 19.50
CA ARG A 189 -7.17 -16.73 20.58
C ARG A 189 -7.79 -17.40 21.81
N ARG A 190 -8.84 -18.22 21.61
CA ARG A 190 -9.47 -18.98 22.71
C ARG A 190 -8.51 -19.93 23.40
N LYS A 191 -7.72 -20.70 22.64
CA LYS A 191 -6.70 -21.62 23.20
C LYS A 191 -5.67 -20.89 24.05
N SER A 192 -5.35 -19.64 23.70
CA SER A 192 -4.40 -18.81 24.43
C SER A 192 -5.04 -17.90 25.50
N GLY A 193 -6.32 -18.07 25.82
CA GLY A 193 -7.04 -17.25 26.81
C GLY A 193 -7.19 -15.78 26.45
N ARG A 194 -6.90 -15.40 25.20
CA ARG A 194 -6.97 -14.02 24.70
C ARG A 194 -8.35 -13.76 24.09
N LYS A 195 -8.78 -12.49 24.15
CA LYS A 195 -10.00 -11.99 23.49
C LYS A 195 -9.64 -10.92 22.48
N ALA A 196 -10.44 -10.79 21.42
CA ALA A 196 -10.32 -9.66 20.52
C ALA A 196 -10.82 -8.38 21.21
N LYS A 197 -10.37 -7.22 20.70
CA LYS A 197 -10.91 -5.92 21.12
C LYS A 197 -12.29 -5.71 20.50
N ASN A 198 -13.21 -5.17 21.30
CA ASN A 198 -14.44 -4.57 20.78
C ASN A 198 -14.18 -3.12 20.32
N ALA A 199 -15.20 -2.48 19.75
CA ALA A 199 -15.13 -1.08 19.28
C ALA A 199 -14.64 -0.11 20.37
N ALA A 200 -15.17 -0.23 21.60
CA ALA A 200 -14.73 0.59 22.73
C ALA A 200 -13.23 0.37 23.08
N GLY A 201 -12.75 -0.87 22.99
CA GLY A 201 -11.36 -1.23 23.18
C GLY A 201 -10.44 -0.70 22.08
N ARG A 202 -10.92 -0.62 20.84
CA ARG A 202 -10.20 -0.01 19.71
C ARG A 202 -10.14 1.50 19.81
N ALA A 203 -11.22 2.17 20.20
CA ALA A 203 -11.26 3.62 20.37
C ALA A 203 -10.23 4.15 21.39
N LYS A 204 -9.82 3.31 22.35
CA LYS A 204 -8.79 3.63 23.34
C LYS A 204 -7.36 3.49 22.81
N ILE A 205 -7.15 2.97 21.59
CA ILE A 205 -5.82 2.86 20.99
C ILE A 205 -5.32 4.27 20.71
N LYS A 206 -4.20 4.63 21.35
CA LYS A 206 -3.54 5.92 21.11
C LYS A 206 -2.94 5.89 19.70
N PRO A 207 -3.34 6.78 18.78
CA PRO A 207 -2.86 6.77 17.39
C PRO A 207 -1.33 6.85 17.25
N MET A 208 -0.68 7.49 18.22
CA MET A 208 0.78 7.68 18.27
C MET A 208 1.43 6.90 19.41
N GLY A 209 0.69 5.96 20.01
CA GLY A 209 1.22 5.11 21.06
C GLY A 209 2.27 4.17 20.48
N MET A 210 3.43 4.10 21.12
CA MET A 210 4.38 3.04 20.83
C MET A 210 4.02 1.78 21.62
N PRO A 211 4.21 0.58 21.04
CA PRO A 211 4.17 -0.65 21.81
C PRO A 211 5.13 -0.57 23.00
N LYS A 212 4.72 -1.10 24.16
CA LYS A 212 5.57 -1.16 25.35
C LYS A 212 6.80 -2.03 25.12
N ASN A 213 6.63 -3.13 24.37
CA ASN A 213 7.67 -4.09 24.07
C ASN A 213 8.09 -3.94 22.60
N ARG A 214 9.40 -3.95 22.36
CA ARG A 214 9.94 -3.97 21.00
C ARG A 214 9.69 -5.36 20.39
N ALA A 215 9.16 -5.39 19.17
CA ALA A 215 9.06 -6.63 18.43
C ALA A 215 10.46 -7.24 18.19
N SER A 216 10.57 -8.56 18.22
CA SER A 216 11.77 -9.25 17.78
C SER A 216 12.04 -8.89 16.31
N TRP A 217 13.32 -8.62 16.01
CA TRP A 217 13.69 -8.32 14.64
C TRP A 217 13.58 -9.60 13.80
N THR A 218 12.89 -9.50 12.67
CA THR A 218 12.83 -10.54 11.66
C THR A 218 13.26 -9.96 10.31
N PRO A 219 14.04 -10.70 9.50
CA PRO A 219 14.41 -10.25 8.18
C PRO A 219 13.16 -10.14 7.29
N CYS A 220 13.10 -9.09 6.48
CA CYS A 220 12.10 -8.98 5.43
C CYS A 220 12.34 -10.07 4.39
N PRO A 221 11.31 -10.83 3.96
CA PRO A 221 11.50 -11.81 2.90
C PRO A 221 11.91 -11.12 1.59
N LEU A 222 12.72 -11.81 0.80
CA LEU A 222 13.18 -11.32 -0.50
C LEU A 222 12.05 -11.27 -1.53
N CYS A 223 11.20 -12.30 -1.52
CA CYS A 223 9.99 -12.45 -2.34
C CYS A 223 9.03 -13.41 -1.64
N HIS A 224 7.78 -13.42 -2.09
CA HIS A 224 6.80 -14.47 -1.82
C HIS A 224 6.75 -15.41 -3.02
N ALA A 225 6.93 -16.70 -2.74
CA ALA A 225 6.92 -17.76 -3.73
C ALA A 225 6.28 -19.01 -3.12
N ALA A 226 5.46 -19.73 -3.88
CA ALA A 226 4.87 -21.00 -3.47
C ALA A 226 5.91 -22.13 -3.41
N THR A 227 6.99 -22.01 -4.19
CA THR A 227 8.02 -23.05 -4.29
C THR A 227 9.43 -22.53 -4.01
N ILE A 228 10.26 -23.41 -3.45
CA ILE A 228 11.69 -23.14 -3.22
C ILE A 228 12.41 -22.87 -4.55
N ALA A 229 12.04 -23.59 -5.62
CA ALA A 229 12.63 -23.39 -6.94
C ALA A 229 12.39 -21.98 -7.50
N ALA A 230 11.14 -21.47 -7.39
CA ALA A 230 10.82 -20.11 -7.81
C ALA A 230 11.56 -19.06 -6.96
N TYR A 231 11.63 -19.27 -5.64
CA TYR A 231 12.41 -18.42 -4.74
C TYR A 231 13.89 -18.36 -5.14
N GLU A 232 14.50 -19.51 -5.41
CA GLU A 232 15.91 -19.60 -5.79
C GLU A 232 16.19 -18.95 -7.15
N ALA A 233 15.33 -19.20 -8.15
CA ALA A 233 15.41 -18.57 -9.46
C ALA A 233 15.35 -17.04 -9.35
N TYR A 234 14.40 -16.50 -8.58
CA TYR A 234 14.29 -15.07 -8.35
C TYR A 234 15.49 -14.51 -7.60
N ARG A 235 16.01 -15.23 -6.60
CA ARG A 235 17.20 -14.81 -5.84
C ARG A 235 18.41 -14.63 -6.75
N VAL A 236 18.62 -15.54 -7.70
CA VAL A 236 19.69 -15.45 -8.70
C VAL A 236 19.45 -14.27 -9.65
N ALA A 237 18.26 -14.16 -10.24
CA ALA A 237 17.90 -13.08 -11.16
C ALA A 237 18.02 -11.70 -10.51
N TYR A 238 17.52 -11.54 -9.28
CA TYR A 238 17.57 -10.29 -8.54
C TYR A 238 19.00 -9.87 -8.20
N ARG A 239 19.87 -10.83 -7.83
CA ARG A 239 21.30 -10.53 -7.62
C ARG A 239 21.98 -10.08 -8.92
N ALA A 240 21.69 -10.72 -10.04
CA ALA A 240 22.21 -10.33 -11.34
C ALA A 240 21.73 -8.93 -11.75
N PHE A 241 20.42 -8.65 -11.57
CA PHE A 241 19.83 -7.34 -11.78
C PHE A 241 20.51 -6.26 -10.92
N LEU A 242 20.67 -6.49 -9.62
CA LEU A 242 21.32 -5.52 -8.72
C LEU A 242 22.77 -5.25 -9.12
N LYS A 243 23.51 -6.28 -9.57
CA LYS A 243 24.88 -6.11 -10.06
C LYS A 243 24.90 -5.21 -11.29
N ALA A 244 24.03 -5.48 -12.27
CA ALA A 244 23.92 -4.68 -13.49
C ALA A 244 23.47 -3.23 -13.19
N TYR A 245 22.46 -3.07 -12.34
CA TYR A 245 21.95 -1.76 -11.93
C TYR A 245 23.03 -0.93 -11.23
N ARG A 246 23.78 -1.52 -10.29
CA ARG A 246 24.87 -0.83 -9.58
C ARG A 246 25.99 -0.41 -10.53
N ALA A 247 26.32 -1.22 -11.54
CA ALA A 247 27.29 -0.85 -12.56
C ALA A 247 26.80 0.34 -13.40
N ALA A 248 25.57 0.28 -13.90
CA ALA A 248 24.96 1.38 -14.66
C ALA A 248 24.85 2.66 -13.83
N SER A 249 24.44 2.55 -12.57
CA SER A 249 24.33 3.67 -11.64
C SER A 249 25.66 4.37 -11.40
N ARG A 250 26.76 3.63 -11.19
CA ARG A 250 28.10 4.23 -11.03
C ARG A 250 28.53 5.03 -12.26
N GLU A 251 28.34 4.46 -13.45
CA GLU A 251 28.68 5.15 -14.71
C GLU A 251 27.81 6.39 -14.95
N TYR A 252 26.51 6.30 -14.66
CA TYR A 252 25.58 7.41 -14.80
C TYR A 252 25.94 8.56 -13.85
N LEU A 253 26.20 8.25 -12.58
CA LEU A 253 26.59 9.23 -11.56
C LEU A 253 27.99 9.82 -11.82
N SER A 254 28.85 9.13 -12.58
CA SER A 254 30.13 9.67 -13.04
C SER A 254 30.02 10.54 -14.31
N GLY A 255 28.80 10.90 -14.73
CA GLY A 255 28.56 11.81 -15.86
C GLY A 255 28.21 11.16 -17.19
N LYS A 256 28.15 9.82 -17.29
CA LYS A 256 27.68 9.14 -18.52
C LYS A 256 26.16 9.12 -18.59
N LEU A 257 25.56 10.27 -18.87
CA LEU A 257 24.12 10.51 -18.75
C LEU A 257 23.25 9.66 -19.70
N LEU A 258 23.85 9.15 -20.78
CA LEU A 258 23.20 8.26 -21.76
C LEU A 258 23.31 6.77 -21.39
N LYS A 259 23.84 6.43 -20.21
CA LYS A 259 23.96 5.04 -19.79
C LYS A 259 22.58 4.36 -19.76
N VAL A 260 22.49 3.22 -20.45
CA VAL A 260 21.32 2.36 -20.41
C VAL A 260 21.32 1.58 -19.09
N PHE A 261 20.18 1.59 -18.42
CA PHE A 261 19.95 0.85 -17.19
C PHE A 261 19.25 -0.48 -17.52
N PRO A 262 19.35 -1.49 -16.65
CA PRO A 262 18.54 -2.69 -16.78
C PRO A 262 17.04 -2.33 -16.92
N PRO A 263 16.27 -3.10 -17.70
CA PRO A 263 14.83 -2.90 -17.83
C PRO A 263 14.14 -2.79 -16.47
N SER A 264 13.05 -2.03 -16.41
CA SER A 264 12.23 -1.87 -15.21
C SER A 264 12.98 -1.29 -14.00
N SER A 265 14.05 -0.52 -14.24
CA SER A 265 14.77 0.23 -13.21
C SER A 265 14.70 1.72 -13.45
N LEU A 266 14.75 2.50 -12.37
CA LEU A 266 14.78 3.96 -12.42
C LEU A 266 16.21 4.47 -12.27
N ARG A 267 16.57 5.47 -13.07
CA ARG A 267 17.87 6.15 -12.92
C ARG A 267 17.92 6.87 -11.57
N PRO A 268 19.08 6.89 -10.88
CA PRO A 268 19.22 7.70 -9.68
C PRO A 268 19.05 9.19 -10.02
N PRO A 269 18.55 10.01 -9.08
CA PRO A 269 18.43 11.45 -9.32
C PRO A 269 19.83 12.07 -9.46
N ILE A 270 19.99 12.97 -10.43
CA ILE A 270 21.19 13.82 -10.50
C ILE A 270 20.93 15.02 -9.59
N ILE A 271 21.64 15.05 -8.45
CA ILE A 271 21.66 16.22 -7.59
C ILE A 271 22.68 17.19 -8.19
N ARG A 272 22.18 18.25 -8.84
CA ARG A 272 23.03 19.35 -9.30
C ARG A 272 23.15 20.36 -8.17
N VAL A 273 24.34 20.51 -7.63
CA VAL A 273 24.66 21.64 -6.74
C VAL A 273 25.00 22.82 -7.63
N PHE A 274 24.10 23.80 -7.69
CA PHE A 274 24.43 25.08 -8.31
C PHE A 274 25.28 25.86 -7.30
N SER A 275 26.58 25.89 -7.53
CA SER A 275 27.46 26.83 -6.83
C SER A 275 27.23 28.22 -7.43
N THR A 276 26.80 29.17 -6.62
CA THR A 276 26.86 30.60 -6.95
C THR A 276 28.32 31.04 -6.85
N ALA A 277 29.17 30.56 -7.76
CA ALA A 277 30.51 31.10 -7.91
C ALA A 277 30.39 32.43 -8.67
N THR A 278 30.35 33.52 -7.88
CA THR A 278 30.85 34.87 -8.17
C THR A 278 30.63 35.41 -9.58
N ALA A 279 29.60 36.26 -9.71
CA ALA A 279 29.71 37.41 -10.60
C ALA A 279 30.89 38.26 -10.11
N ALA A 280 31.98 38.24 -10.88
CA ALA A 280 33.05 39.23 -10.82
C ALA A 280 32.82 40.22 -11.96
#